data_AF-A0A238HH96-F1
#
_entry.id   AF-A0A238HH96-F1
#
_cell.length_a   1.000
_cell.length_b   1.000
_cell.length_c   1.000
_cell.angle_alpha   90.00
_cell.angle_beta   90.00
_cell.angle_gamma   90.00
#
_symmetry.space_group_name_H-M   'P 1'
#
loop_
_entity.id
_entity.type
_entity.pdbx_description
1 polymer ?
#
loop_
_entity_poly.entity_id
_entity_poly.type
_entity_poly.pdbx_seq_one_letter_code
_entity_poly.pdbx_strand_id
1 'polypeptide(L)' 'MPLNGIRQHSNNILDKILMLTLTPYSPELNPIEKTWANIKKYMRSILPSYDNFTDVLLVLFLF' A
#
# COMPACT_ATOMS: atom_id res chain seq x y z
N MET A 1 1.13 -43.33 -15.96
CA MET A 1 1.99 -42.15 -16.22
C MET A 1 1.16 -40.89 -16.08
N PRO A 2 1.47 -39.97 -15.16
CA PRO A 2 1.08 -38.57 -15.29
C PRO A 2 2.30 -37.70 -15.64
N LEU A 3 2.06 -36.71 -16.50
CA LEU A 3 3.05 -35.78 -17.05
C LEU A 3 3.62 -34.88 -15.93
N ASN A 4 4.91 -35.01 -15.67
CA ASN A 4 5.71 -33.98 -14.98
C ASN A 4 5.71 -32.72 -15.87
N GLY A 5 4.73 -31.86 -15.66
CA GLY A 5 4.69 -30.52 -16.23
C GLY A 5 5.81 -29.68 -15.63
N ILE A 6 6.88 -29.52 -16.40
CA ILE A 6 7.99 -28.60 -16.15
C ILE A 6 7.40 -27.24 -15.78
N ARG A 7 7.58 -26.81 -14.53
CA ARG A 7 7.26 -25.45 -14.09
C ARG A 7 8.17 -24.52 -14.89
N GLN A 8 7.64 -23.93 -15.96
CA GLN A 8 8.33 -22.87 -16.68
C GLN A 8 8.46 -21.68 -15.72
N HIS A 9 9.66 -21.47 -15.18
CA HIS A 9 9.98 -20.29 -14.40
C HIS A 9 10.10 -19.13 -15.37
N SER A 10 8.97 -18.51 -15.68
CA SER A 10 8.96 -17.25 -16.42
C SER A 10 9.70 -16.20 -15.59
N ASN A 11 10.72 -15.60 -16.19
CA ASN A 11 11.49 -14.50 -15.59
C ASN A 11 10.79 -13.14 -15.78
N ASN A 12 9.54 -13.12 -16.27
CA ASN A 12 8.78 -11.88 -16.38
C ASN A 12 8.33 -11.40 -15.01
N ILE A 13 8.69 -10.16 -14.67
CA ILE A 13 8.29 -9.48 -13.43
C ILE A 13 6.75 -9.45 -13.29
N LEU A 14 6.04 -9.36 -14.43
CA LEU A 14 4.58 -9.35 -14.47
C LEU A 14 3.96 -10.67 -13.98
N ASP A 15 4.62 -11.81 -14.19
CA ASP A 15 4.13 -13.11 -13.70
C ASP A 15 4.34 -13.28 -12.18
N LYS A 16 5.14 -12.41 -11.56
CA LYS A 16 5.29 -12.34 -10.10
C LYS A 16 4.26 -11.41 -9.44
N ILE A 17 3.58 -10.55 -10.21
CA ILE A 17 2.60 -9.60 -9.66
C ILE A 17 1.22 -10.27 -9.65
N LEU A 18 0.81 -10.76 -8.49
CA LEU A 18 -0.56 -11.25 -8.29
C LEU A 18 -1.50 -10.06 -8.08
N MET A 19 -2.39 -9.81 -9.05
CA MET A 19 -3.43 -8.80 -8.90
C MET A 19 -4.56 -9.37 -8.03
N LEU A 20 -4.72 -8.83 -6.83
CA LEU A 20 -5.81 -9.19 -5.93
C LEU A 20 -7.09 -8.49 -6.38
N THR A 21 -8.08 -9.25 -6.85
CA THR A 21 -9.41 -8.72 -7.13
C THR A 21 -10.16 -8.55 -5.80
N LEU A 22 -10.23 -7.32 -5.32
CA LEU A 22 -11.07 -6.99 -4.17
C LEU A 22 -12.53 -6.89 -4.60
N THR A 23 -13.45 -7.29 -3.73
CA THR A 23 -14.88 -7.04 -3.92
C THR A 23 -15.13 -5.54 -3.96
N PRO A 24 -16.00 -5.05 -4.88
CA PRO A 24 -16.29 -3.63 -4.98
C PRO A 24 -16.84 -3.10 -3.64
N TYR A 25 -16.46 -1.87 -3.30
CA TYR A 25 -16.92 -1.16 -2.10
C TYR A 25 -16.67 -1.87 -0.76
N SER A 26 -15.55 -2.58 -0.61
CA SER A 26 -15.10 -3.12 0.67
C SER A 26 -13.92 -2.31 1.26
N PRO A 27 -14.11 -1.02 1.63
CA PRO A 27 -13.04 -0.21 2.20
C PRO A 27 -12.49 -0.83 3.50
N GLU A 28 -13.32 -1.55 4.23
CA GLU A 28 -12.94 -2.25 5.47
C GLU A 28 -11.94 -3.40 5.24
N LEU A 29 -11.89 -3.94 4.02
CA LEU A 29 -10.95 -4.99 3.63
C LEU A 29 -9.68 -4.43 2.99
N ASN A 30 -9.64 -3.13 2.67
CA ASN A 30 -8.46 -2.50 2.10
C ASN A 30 -7.60 -1.91 3.22
N PRO A 31 -6.43 -2.49 3.52
CA PRO A 31 -5.56 -1.99 4.59
C PRO A 31 -5.13 -0.53 4.36
N ILE A 32 -5.22 0.00 3.13
CA ILE A 32 -4.90 1.39 2.81
C ILE A 32 -5.77 2.38 3.60
N GLU A 33 -7.04 2.06 3.87
CA GLU A 33 -7.96 2.96 4.56
C GLU A 33 -7.53 3.15 6.02
N LYS A 34 -7.11 2.07 6.67
CA LYS A 34 -6.55 2.10 8.03
C LYS A 34 -5.23 2.85 8.07
N THR A 35 -4.37 2.64 7.07
CA THR A 35 -3.11 3.38 6.92
C THR A 35 -3.38 4.88 6.78
N TRP A 36 -4.30 5.29 5.90
CA TRP A 36 -4.67 6.69 5.72
C TRP A 36 -5.30 7.30 6.97
N ALA A 37 -6.11 6.55 7.73
CA ALA A 37 -6.65 7.01 9.00
C ALA A 37 -5.53 7.34 10.01
N ASN A 38 -4.53 6.46 10.14
CA ASN A 38 -3.38 6.66 11.02
C ASN A 38 -2.53 7.86 10.58
N ILE A 39 -2.23 7.97 9.29
CA ILE A 39 -1.50 9.10 8.70
C ILE A 39 -2.22 10.41 9.03
N LYS A 40 -3.51 10.52 8.73
CA LYS A 40 -4.30 11.74 8.99
C LYS A 40 -4.31 12.10 10.48
N LYS A 41 -4.39 11.10 11.37
CA LYS A 41 -4.36 11.32 12.83
C LYS A 41 -3.02 11.90 13.27
N TYR A 42 -1.91 11.32 12.80
CA TYR A 42 -0.57 11.82 13.12
C TYR A 42 -0.35 13.22 12.56
N MET A 43 -0.70 13.45 11.29
CA MET A 43 -0.58 14.76 10.65
C MET A 43 -1.33 15.84 11.44
N ARG A 44 -2.58 15.58 11.87
CA ARG A 44 -3.34 16.53 12.69
C ARG A 44 -2.67 16.87 14.02
N SER A 45 -1.89 15.94 14.59
CA SER A 45 -1.18 16.17 15.86
C SER A 45 0.04 17.07 15.70
N ILE A 46 0.75 16.96 14.58
CA ILE A 46 1.97 17.72 14.31
C ILE A 46 1.70 19.02 13.56
N LEU A 47 0.60 19.12 12.80
CA LEU A 47 0.26 20.28 11.95
C LEU A 47 0.35 21.64 12.66
N PRO A 48 -0.07 21.82 13.94
CA PRO A 48 0.08 23.11 14.62
C PRO A 48 1.53 23.55 14.86
N SER A 49 2.50 22.64 14.73
CA SER A 49 3.93 22.90 14.93
C SER A 49 4.67 23.26 13.63
N TYR A 50 3.97 23.28 12.50
CA TYR A 50 4.53 23.57 11.18
C TYR A 50 3.72 24.65 10.47
N ASP A 51 4.42 25.57 9.80
CA ASP A 51 3.78 26.63 9.03
C ASP A 51 3.24 26.13 7.68
N ASN A 52 3.80 25.03 7.14
CA ASN A 52 3.43 24.48 5.84
C ASN A 52 3.06 23.00 5.90
N PHE A 53 2.06 22.64 5.11
CA PHE A 53 1.64 21.25 4.93
C PHE A 53 2.74 20.38 4.28
N THR A 54 3.54 20.95 3.39
CA THR A 54 4.63 20.24 2.71
C THR A 54 5.70 19.77 3.70
N ASP A 55 6.02 20.57 4.72
CA ASP A 55 7.01 20.22 5.75
C ASP A 55 6.51 19.04 6.60
N VAL A 56 5.22 19.04 6.92
CA VAL A 56 4.53 17.93 7.60
C VAL A 56 4.61 16.64 6.78
N LEU A 57 4.37 16.70 5.48
CA LEU A 57 4.49 15.54 4.58
C LEU A 57 5.92 15.04 4.49
N LEU A 58 6.89 15.96 4.44
CA LEU A 58 8.31 15.62 4.35
C LEU A 58 8.77 14.87 5.60
N VAL A 59 8.35 15.30 6.79
CA VAL A 59 8.61 14.60 8.06
C VAL A 59 7.91 13.25 8.14
N LEU A 60 6.67 13.14 7.63
CA LEU A 60 5.90 11.89 7.63
C LEU A 60 6.52 10.79 6.75
N PHE A 61 7.12 11.16 5.61
CA PHE A 61 7.63 10.18 4.63
C PHE A 61 9.15 9.96 4.71
N LEU A 62 9.91 10.82 5.39
CA LEU A 62 11.36 10.69 5.53
C LEU A 62 11.82 10.05 6.86
N PHE A 63 10.92 9.81 7.82
CA PHE A 63 11.17 9.08 9.07
C PHE A 63 10.30 7.84 9.17
#